data_AF-A0A544ZGG4-F1
#
_entry.id   AF-A0A544ZGG4-F1
#
_cell.length_a   1.000
_cell.length_b   1.000
_cell.length_c   1.000
_cell.angle_alpha   90.00
_cell.angle_beta   90.00
_cell.angle_gamma   90.00
#
_symmetry.space_group_name_H-M   'P 1'
#
loop_
_entity.id
_entity.type
_entity.pdbx_description
1 polymer ?
#
loop_
_entity_poly.entity_id
_entity_poly.type
_entity_poly.pdbx_seq_one_letter_code
_entity_poly.pdbx_strand_id
1 'polypeptide(L)'
;MTAVSVTAFAAVLAEAVELLRGLRRRRTAVPEARSLAAAWAATHPEARAQLVVGLRPDSPLVDYDLLVEHPEGGTVALSASPDDGVPWPAEHSAHWAAGNWAAGYLVTVDRVRLRVAEALMLLPRRPYGDRDVHDEIVEQCLLMNETLEDGEPLDDADIRAATEEFRAGHGLRDRASTLAWLAEMSLSGEQFEAFIAGIARRRRFRRRKEAELAPGHFAAHRCDFDRVRALWVTGSQPVNGELLRGVGGLLGCGEAVVTVGARWARDLPAPLRHAAHDTLVGPVAYGDGYLTGIVLERRVGRDDPETLVAAGETAFDEWLAGRRRRASIEWHWL
;
A
#
# COMPACT_ATOMS: atom_id res chain seq x y z
N MET A 1 -44.54 24.12 -10.17
CA MET A 1 -43.10 24.31 -10.47
C MET A 1 -43.00 25.23 -11.66
N THR A 2 -42.85 26.51 -11.42
CA THR A 2 -42.66 27.54 -12.45
C THR A 2 -41.24 27.41 -12.98
N ALA A 3 -41.09 27.16 -14.27
CA ALA A 3 -39.77 27.10 -14.91
C ALA A 3 -39.10 28.47 -14.78
N VAL A 4 -38.00 28.53 -14.06
CA VAL A 4 -37.16 29.73 -13.99
C VAL A 4 -36.54 29.93 -15.37
N SER A 5 -36.80 31.09 -15.98
CA SER A 5 -36.19 31.42 -17.26
C SER A 5 -34.68 31.54 -17.10
N VAL A 6 -33.91 31.21 -18.13
CA VAL A 6 -32.44 31.35 -18.14
C VAL A 6 -32.00 32.76 -17.70
N THR A 7 -32.79 33.79 -18.03
CA THR A 7 -32.58 35.17 -17.60
C THR A 7 -32.70 35.37 -16.08
N ALA A 8 -33.63 34.67 -15.43
CA ALA A 8 -33.78 34.71 -13.98
C ALA A 8 -32.64 33.95 -13.26
N PHE A 9 -32.13 32.85 -13.84
CA PHE A 9 -30.97 32.16 -13.28
C PHE A 9 -29.70 33.02 -13.29
N ALA A 10 -29.49 33.82 -14.33
CA ALA A 10 -28.35 34.75 -14.39
C ALA A 10 -28.36 35.77 -13.23
N ALA A 11 -29.55 36.24 -12.82
CA ALA A 11 -29.68 37.12 -11.65
C ALA A 11 -29.32 36.39 -10.35
N VAL A 12 -29.76 35.13 -10.18
CA VAL A 12 -29.39 34.28 -9.04
C VAL A 12 -27.87 34.09 -8.96
N LEU A 13 -27.20 33.84 -10.08
CA LEU A 13 -25.73 33.73 -10.10
C LEU A 13 -25.03 35.04 -9.69
N ALA A 14 -25.53 36.20 -10.15
CA ALA A 14 -24.96 37.49 -9.78
C ALA A 14 -25.09 37.75 -8.26
N GLU A 15 -26.26 37.47 -7.68
CA GLU A 15 -26.48 37.59 -6.23
C GLU A 15 -25.62 36.60 -5.43
N ALA A 16 -25.44 35.39 -5.93
CA ALA A 16 -24.57 34.38 -5.33
C ALA A 16 -23.10 34.84 -5.29
N VAL A 17 -22.62 35.53 -6.33
CA VAL A 17 -21.27 36.10 -6.34
C VAL A 17 -21.14 37.20 -5.28
N GLU A 18 -22.11 38.09 -5.15
CA GLU A 18 -22.11 39.14 -4.11
C GLU A 18 -22.14 38.55 -2.70
N LEU A 19 -22.93 37.49 -2.48
CA LEU A 19 -22.90 36.72 -1.23
C LEU A 19 -21.48 36.22 -0.96
N LEU A 20 -20.86 35.50 -1.91
CA LEU A 20 -19.53 34.90 -1.74
C LEU A 20 -18.42 35.95 -1.50
N ARG A 21 -18.52 37.14 -2.10
CA ARG A 21 -17.59 38.26 -1.85
C ARG A 21 -17.78 38.88 -0.47
N GLY A 22 -18.99 38.84 0.08
CA GLY A 22 -19.31 39.33 1.43
C GLY A 22 -18.90 38.39 2.56
N LEU A 23 -18.59 37.12 2.29
CA LEU A 23 -18.26 36.13 3.32
C LEU A 23 -16.86 36.34 3.91
N ARG A 24 -16.77 36.31 5.25
CA ARG A 24 -15.49 36.35 5.96
C ARG A 24 -14.73 35.03 5.83
N ARG A 25 -13.52 35.10 5.30
CA ARG A 25 -12.64 33.95 5.01
C ARG A 25 -11.74 33.55 6.18
N ARG A 26 -12.30 33.42 7.38
CA ARG A 26 -11.59 32.87 8.54
C ARG A 26 -12.28 31.60 9.01
N ARG A 27 -11.52 30.61 9.46
CA ARG A 27 -12.08 29.35 10.03
C ARG A 27 -13.13 29.62 11.12
N THR A 28 -12.91 30.65 11.93
CA THR A 28 -13.83 31.06 13.00
C THR A 28 -15.14 31.65 12.49
N ALA A 29 -15.20 32.14 11.25
CA ALA A 29 -16.39 32.74 10.64
C ALA A 29 -17.23 31.76 9.81
N VAL A 30 -16.82 30.49 9.71
CA VAL A 30 -17.55 29.46 8.95
C VAL A 30 -19.01 29.27 9.43
N PRO A 31 -19.33 29.29 10.74
CA PRO A 31 -20.72 29.19 11.19
C PRO A 31 -21.59 30.38 10.73
N GLU A 32 -21.04 31.59 10.75
CA GLU A 32 -21.69 32.81 10.25
C GLU A 32 -21.92 32.70 8.73
N ALA A 33 -20.90 32.27 7.98
CA ALA A 33 -20.97 32.09 6.54
C ALA A 33 -22.04 31.05 6.12
N ARG A 34 -22.12 29.92 6.83
CA ARG A 34 -23.18 28.91 6.61
C ARG A 34 -24.57 29.48 6.88
N SER A 35 -24.72 30.33 7.90
CA SER A 35 -26.00 30.96 8.24
C SER A 35 -26.44 31.94 7.16
N LEU A 36 -25.52 32.77 6.66
CA LEU A 36 -25.78 33.71 5.56
C LEU A 36 -26.12 32.97 4.26
N ALA A 37 -25.38 31.92 3.91
CA ALA A 37 -25.67 31.12 2.73
C ALA A 37 -27.02 30.38 2.83
N ALA A 38 -27.39 29.89 4.01
CA ALA A 38 -28.69 29.27 4.23
C ALA A 38 -29.84 30.30 4.11
N ALA A 39 -29.66 31.51 4.63
CA ALA A 39 -30.65 32.59 4.48
C ALA A 39 -30.83 32.99 3.01
N TRP A 40 -29.74 33.09 2.25
CA TRP A 40 -29.78 33.35 0.81
C TRP A 40 -30.39 32.19 0.02
N ALA A 41 -30.07 30.94 0.37
CA ALA A 41 -30.68 29.77 -0.28
C ALA A 41 -32.20 29.69 -0.02
N ALA A 42 -32.67 30.20 1.12
CA ALA A 42 -34.10 30.29 1.42
C ALA A 42 -34.85 31.32 0.57
N THR A 43 -34.17 32.34 0.04
CA THR A 43 -34.76 33.29 -0.92
C THR A 43 -34.76 32.75 -2.36
N HIS A 44 -33.97 31.71 -2.64
CA HIS A 44 -33.84 31.04 -3.95
C HIS A 44 -34.00 29.52 -3.85
N PRO A 45 -35.15 29.00 -3.36
CA PRO A 45 -35.33 27.57 -3.13
C PRO A 45 -35.20 26.71 -4.40
N GLU A 46 -35.49 27.29 -5.57
CA GLU A 46 -35.32 26.66 -6.88
C GLU A 46 -33.86 26.32 -7.21
N ALA A 47 -32.91 27.06 -6.64
CA ALA A 47 -31.50 26.99 -6.98
C ALA A 47 -30.77 25.90 -6.17
N ARG A 48 -31.45 25.33 -5.15
CA ARG A 48 -30.96 24.24 -4.28
C ARG A 48 -29.50 24.41 -3.86
N ALA A 49 -29.19 25.62 -3.40
CA ALA A 49 -27.81 26.00 -3.21
C ALA A 49 -27.16 25.35 -1.99
N GLN A 50 -25.90 24.96 -2.13
CA GLN A 50 -25.08 24.39 -1.07
C GLN A 50 -23.75 25.14 -0.94
N LEU A 51 -23.43 25.61 0.27
CA LEU A 51 -22.12 26.17 0.58
C LEU A 51 -21.12 25.06 0.88
N VAL A 52 -20.03 25.03 0.13
CA VAL A 52 -18.86 24.18 0.35
C VAL A 52 -17.76 25.03 0.96
N VAL A 53 -17.07 24.48 1.96
CA VAL A 53 -15.97 25.15 2.66
C VAL A 53 -14.66 24.46 2.31
N GLY A 54 -13.80 25.15 1.57
CA GLY A 54 -12.44 24.74 1.29
C GLY A 54 -11.52 25.15 2.44
N LEU A 55 -10.90 24.17 3.12
CA LEU A 55 -9.89 24.43 4.13
C LEU A 55 -8.51 24.52 3.47
N ARG A 56 -7.82 25.64 3.66
CA ARG A 56 -6.41 25.76 3.30
C ARG A 56 -5.55 25.07 4.38
N PRO A 57 -4.64 24.15 4.03
CA PRO A 57 -3.68 23.56 4.98
C PRO A 57 -2.87 24.66 5.69
N ASP A 58 -2.68 24.52 7.00
CA ASP A 58 -1.91 25.43 7.87
C ASP A 58 -2.23 26.93 7.78
N SER A 59 -3.41 27.27 7.23
CA SER A 59 -3.87 28.64 7.13
C SER A 59 -5.12 28.84 7.98
N PRO A 60 -5.23 29.97 8.70
CA PRO A 60 -6.48 30.36 9.35
C PRO A 60 -7.55 30.77 8.33
N LEU A 61 -7.21 30.86 7.04
CA LEU A 61 -8.11 31.22 5.96
C LEU A 61 -8.91 30.03 5.44
N VAL A 62 -10.09 30.34 4.90
CA VAL A 62 -10.97 29.37 4.23
C VAL A 62 -11.48 29.96 2.93
N ASP A 63 -11.76 29.09 1.96
CA ASP A 63 -12.46 29.47 0.73
C ASP A 63 -13.87 28.91 0.75
N TYR A 64 -14.74 29.58 0.00
CA TYR A 64 -16.14 29.21 -0.13
C TYR A 64 -16.47 29.03 -1.59
N ASP A 65 -17.10 27.90 -1.89
CA ASP A 65 -17.74 27.64 -3.17
C ASP A 65 -19.24 27.49 -2.93
N LEU A 66 -20.04 28.06 -3.83
CA LEU A 66 -21.48 27.86 -3.83
C LEU A 66 -21.85 26.95 -4.99
N LEU A 67 -22.41 25.78 -4.67
CA LEU A 67 -22.98 24.87 -5.66
C LEU A 67 -24.44 25.24 -5.87
N VAL A 68 -24.84 25.46 -7.12
CA VAL A 68 -26.19 25.87 -7.49
C VAL A 68 -26.71 24.95 -8.61
N GLU A 69 -27.91 24.40 -8.47
CA GLU A 69 -28.53 23.59 -9.52
C GLU A 69 -29.01 24.47 -10.68
N HIS A 70 -28.63 24.11 -11.91
CA HIS A 70 -29.07 24.83 -13.11
C HIS A 70 -30.49 24.37 -13.52
N PRO A 71 -31.40 25.29 -13.94
CA PRO A 71 -32.78 24.93 -14.30
C PRO A 71 -32.90 23.91 -15.45
N GLU A 72 -31.93 23.88 -16.36
CA GLU A 72 -31.88 22.92 -17.48
C GLU A 72 -31.11 21.63 -17.13
N GLY A 73 -30.71 21.46 -15.87
CA GLY A 73 -29.92 20.34 -15.38
C GLY A 73 -28.43 20.65 -15.23
N GLY A 74 -27.78 19.94 -14.31
CA GLY A 74 -26.38 20.14 -13.93
C GLY A 74 -26.22 21.07 -12.73
N THR A 75 -24.97 21.21 -12.28
CA THR A 75 -24.59 22.04 -11.13
C THR A 75 -23.55 23.06 -11.56
N VAL A 76 -23.79 24.33 -11.24
CA VAL A 76 -22.85 25.42 -11.39
C VAL A 76 -22.13 25.61 -10.06
N ALA A 77 -20.80 25.53 -10.09
CA ALA A 77 -19.96 25.90 -8.94
C ALA A 77 -19.49 27.34 -9.11
N LEU A 78 -19.77 28.19 -8.13
CA LEU A 78 -19.33 29.58 -8.08
C LEU A 78 -18.28 29.75 -7.00
N SER A 79 -17.16 30.35 -7.38
CA SER A 79 -16.07 30.73 -6.48
C SER A 79 -15.76 32.20 -6.71
N ALA A 80 -15.69 33.00 -5.66
CA ALA A 80 -15.22 34.38 -5.73
C ALA A 80 -13.94 34.53 -4.89
N SER A 81 -13.08 35.51 -5.21
CA SER A 81 -11.96 35.94 -4.36
C SER A 81 -12.29 37.34 -3.83
N PRO A 82 -11.86 37.70 -2.60
CA PRO A 82 -12.09 39.04 -2.06
C PRO A 82 -11.31 40.12 -2.83
N ASP A 83 -10.16 39.78 -3.39
CA ASP A 83 -9.36 40.62 -4.28
C ASP A 83 -9.60 40.24 -5.75
N ASP A 84 -9.24 41.09 -6.71
CA ASP A 84 -9.33 40.80 -8.18
C ASP A 84 -8.39 39.63 -8.64
N GLY A 85 -7.92 38.81 -7.70
CA GLY A 85 -7.16 37.60 -7.94
C GLY A 85 -8.04 36.37 -8.17
N VAL A 86 -7.41 35.28 -8.59
CA VAL A 86 -8.08 34.01 -8.86
C VAL A 86 -8.41 33.32 -7.51
N PRO A 87 -9.64 32.78 -7.30
CA PRO A 87 -9.95 32.01 -6.11
C PRO A 87 -8.94 30.87 -5.91
N TRP A 88 -8.52 30.59 -4.69
CA TRP A 88 -7.49 29.57 -4.42
C TRP A 88 -7.81 28.19 -5.03
N PRO A 89 -9.06 27.68 -5.02
CA PRO A 89 -9.39 26.45 -5.74
C PRO A 89 -9.17 26.56 -7.25
N ALA A 90 -9.39 27.73 -7.87
CA ALA A 90 -9.18 27.94 -9.30
C ALA A 90 -7.70 28.21 -9.62
N GLU A 91 -7.00 29.00 -8.80
CA GLU A 91 -5.56 29.27 -8.87
C GLU A 91 -4.76 27.97 -8.71
N HIS A 92 -5.26 27.10 -7.84
CA HIS A 92 -4.65 25.83 -7.53
C HIS A 92 -5.38 24.62 -8.14
N SER A 93 -6.44 24.77 -8.93
CA SER A 93 -7.18 23.62 -9.51
C SER A 93 -6.30 22.82 -10.46
N ALA A 94 -5.58 23.54 -11.32
CA ALA A 94 -4.51 22.98 -12.14
C ALA A 94 -3.30 22.55 -11.29
N HIS A 95 -3.21 22.92 -10.03
CA HIS A 95 -2.07 22.70 -9.13
C HIS A 95 -2.28 21.50 -8.18
N TRP A 96 -3.54 21.17 -7.88
CA TRP A 96 -4.00 19.92 -7.26
C TRP A 96 -3.99 18.78 -8.29
N ALA A 97 -4.23 19.09 -9.57
CA ALA A 97 -4.11 18.14 -10.67
C ALA A 97 -2.73 18.14 -11.37
N ALA A 98 -1.96 19.23 -11.33
CA ALA A 98 -0.66 19.37 -11.98
C ALA A 98 0.26 20.38 -11.25
N GLY A 99 0.88 19.89 -10.17
CA GLY A 99 2.25 20.18 -9.71
C GLY A 99 2.83 21.60 -9.82
N ASN A 100 3.16 22.20 -8.67
CA ASN A 100 4.49 22.83 -8.50
C ASN A 100 4.94 23.22 -7.07
N TRP A 101 4.12 23.15 -6.00
CA TRP A 101 4.67 23.46 -4.64
C TRP A 101 4.37 22.42 -3.55
N ALA A 102 3.63 21.34 -3.89
CA ALA A 102 3.58 20.06 -3.19
C ALA A 102 3.37 18.98 -4.26
N ALA A 103 4.45 18.39 -4.76
CA ALA A 103 4.51 17.77 -6.09
C ALA A 103 3.86 16.38 -6.23
N GLY A 104 2.66 16.18 -5.66
CA GLY A 104 1.93 14.90 -5.75
C GLY A 104 2.73 13.70 -5.24
N TYR A 105 3.75 13.96 -4.41
CA TYR A 105 4.56 12.95 -3.77
C TYR A 105 3.75 12.38 -2.61
N LEU A 106 3.65 11.06 -2.57
CA LEU A 106 3.05 10.33 -1.47
C LEU A 106 4.04 10.26 -0.30
N VAL A 107 5.29 9.90 -0.62
CA VAL A 107 6.36 9.68 0.36
C VAL A 107 7.71 10.04 -0.23
N THR A 108 8.58 10.61 0.60
CA THR A 108 10.02 10.70 0.35
C THR A 108 10.72 9.70 1.25
N VAL A 109 11.57 8.85 0.65
CA VAL A 109 12.47 7.96 1.37
C VAL A 109 13.89 8.24 0.89
N ASP A 110 14.72 8.81 1.75
CA ASP A 110 16.05 9.31 1.43
C ASP A 110 16.07 10.19 0.16
N ARG A 111 16.59 9.67 -0.97
CA ARG A 111 16.70 10.38 -2.25
C ARG A 111 15.53 10.11 -3.19
N VAL A 112 14.70 9.11 -2.89
CA VAL A 112 13.54 8.72 -3.72
C VAL A 112 12.32 9.51 -3.28
N ARG A 113 11.69 10.19 -4.23
CA ARG A 113 10.40 10.87 -4.04
C ARG A 113 9.37 10.13 -4.88
N LEU A 114 8.47 9.42 -4.22
CA LEU A 114 7.47 8.57 -4.89
C LEU A 114 6.16 9.34 -5.06
N ARG A 115 5.64 9.38 -6.28
CA ARG A 115 4.33 10.00 -6.57
C ARG A 115 3.18 9.05 -6.30
N VAL A 116 1.98 9.60 -6.08
CA VAL A 116 0.75 8.79 -5.87
C VAL A 116 0.50 7.82 -7.03
N ALA A 117 0.61 8.30 -8.28
CA ALA A 117 0.41 7.45 -9.46
C ALA A 117 1.42 6.28 -9.54
N GLU A 118 2.70 6.55 -9.23
CA GLU A 118 3.75 5.54 -9.20
C GLU A 118 3.53 4.53 -8.08
N ALA A 119 3.07 4.99 -6.90
CA ALA A 119 2.71 4.12 -5.80
C ALA A 119 1.58 3.16 -6.19
N LEU A 120 0.53 3.65 -6.84
CA LEU A 120 -0.58 2.79 -7.32
C LEU A 120 -0.11 1.73 -8.31
N MET A 121 0.93 2.00 -9.10
CA MET A 121 1.52 1.01 -10.01
C MET A 121 2.39 -0.03 -9.30
N LEU A 122 2.95 0.29 -8.13
CA LEU A 122 3.75 -0.65 -7.34
C LEU A 122 2.87 -1.65 -6.58
N LEU A 123 1.62 -1.29 -6.28
CA LEU A 123 0.74 -2.08 -5.45
C LEU A 123 -0.01 -3.14 -6.28
N PRO A 124 0.22 -4.46 -6.09
CA PRO A 124 -0.60 -5.50 -6.71
C PRO A 124 -2.09 -5.40 -6.35
N ARG A 125 -2.97 -5.87 -7.26
CA ARG A 125 -4.44 -5.86 -7.10
C ARG A 125 -4.97 -6.91 -6.09
N ARG A 126 -4.12 -7.82 -5.59
CA ARG A 126 -4.55 -8.84 -4.61
C ARG A 126 -4.71 -8.22 -3.23
N PRO A 127 -5.67 -8.70 -2.40
CA PRO A 127 -5.75 -8.26 -1.02
C PRO A 127 -4.41 -8.54 -0.37
N TYR A 128 -3.79 -7.47 0.15
CA TYR A 128 -2.66 -7.58 1.05
C TYR A 128 -3.11 -8.53 2.18
N GLY A 129 -2.27 -9.51 2.50
CA GLY A 129 -2.45 -10.29 3.73
C GLY A 129 -2.19 -9.40 4.95
N ASP A 130 -1.46 -9.93 5.93
CA ASP A 130 -1.09 -9.22 7.17
C ASP A 130 -0.09 -8.05 6.98
N ARG A 131 0.29 -7.70 5.73
CA ARG A 131 1.27 -6.64 5.45
C ARG A 131 0.58 -5.30 5.19
N ASP A 132 1.04 -4.27 5.91
CA ASP A 132 0.60 -2.89 5.71
C ASP A 132 1.09 -2.36 4.34
N VAL A 133 0.20 -1.71 3.60
CA VAL A 133 0.50 -1.02 2.33
C VAL A 133 1.60 0.03 2.53
N HIS A 134 1.65 0.69 3.68
CA HIS A 134 2.71 1.65 3.98
C HIS A 134 4.10 1.01 4.01
N ASP A 135 4.21 -0.21 4.54
CA ASP A 135 5.47 -0.94 4.63
C ASP A 135 5.98 -1.32 3.24
N GLU A 136 5.11 -1.86 2.39
CA GLU A 136 5.45 -2.24 1.02
C GLU A 136 5.97 -1.04 0.22
N ILE A 137 5.28 0.11 0.32
CA ILE A 137 5.68 1.34 -0.37
C ILE A 137 7.08 1.77 0.07
N VAL A 138 7.34 1.78 1.37
CA VAL A 138 8.67 2.14 1.90
C VAL A 138 9.73 1.17 1.42
N GLU A 139 9.48 -0.14 1.46
CA GLU A 139 10.41 -1.17 0.96
C GLU A 139 10.75 -0.96 -0.51
N GLN A 140 9.75 -0.71 -1.36
CA GLN A 140 9.98 -0.42 -2.78
C GLN A 140 10.86 0.84 -2.96
N CYS A 141 10.61 1.91 -2.19
CA CYS A 141 11.45 3.11 -2.24
C CYS A 141 12.89 2.88 -1.77
N LEU A 142 13.10 2.03 -0.75
CA LEU A 142 14.45 1.65 -0.32
C LEU A 142 15.19 0.90 -1.42
N LEU A 143 14.51 -0.04 -2.09
CA LEU A 143 15.07 -0.75 -3.24
C LEU A 143 15.36 0.19 -4.41
N MET A 144 14.49 1.17 -4.67
CA MET A 144 14.73 2.20 -5.67
C MET A 144 16.02 2.97 -5.36
N ASN A 145 16.23 3.40 -4.10
CA ASN A 145 17.43 4.13 -3.68
C ASN A 145 18.73 3.40 -4.00
N GLU A 146 18.77 2.08 -3.80
CA GLU A 146 19.96 1.25 -4.05
C GLU A 146 20.23 1.04 -5.55
N THR A 147 19.22 1.25 -6.40
CA THR A 147 19.32 1.07 -7.86
C THR A 147 19.36 2.38 -8.64
N LEU A 148 19.33 3.54 -7.96
CA LEU A 148 19.34 4.86 -8.62
C LEU A 148 20.55 5.06 -9.55
N GLU A 149 21.70 4.53 -9.14
CA GLU A 149 22.97 4.67 -9.86
C GLU A 149 23.30 3.41 -10.70
N ASP A 150 22.39 2.43 -10.75
CA ASP A 150 22.56 1.22 -11.55
C ASP A 150 22.30 1.49 -13.05
N GLY A 151 23.36 1.93 -13.72
CA GLY A 151 23.41 2.13 -15.16
C GLY A 151 23.75 0.87 -15.96
N GLU A 152 23.92 -0.29 -15.33
CA GLU A 152 24.27 -1.52 -16.04
C GLU A 152 23.10 -1.96 -16.93
N PRO A 153 23.34 -2.24 -18.23
CA PRO A 153 22.29 -2.68 -19.14
C PRO A 153 21.55 -3.91 -18.60
N LEU A 154 20.23 -3.93 -18.80
CA LEU A 154 19.41 -5.11 -18.51
C LEU A 154 19.44 -6.05 -19.71
N ASP A 155 19.47 -7.35 -19.45
CA ASP A 155 19.25 -8.33 -20.51
C ASP A 155 17.74 -8.51 -20.79
N ASP A 156 17.42 -9.12 -21.92
CA ASP A 156 16.03 -9.34 -22.31
C ASP A 156 15.31 -10.33 -21.37
N ALA A 157 16.05 -11.20 -20.67
CA ALA A 157 15.46 -12.17 -19.76
C ALA A 157 14.94 -11.50 -18.49
N ASP A 158 15.68 -10.54 -17.96
CA ASP A 158 15.31 -9.71 -16.81
C ASP A 158 14.06 -8.87 -17.11
N ILE A 159 14.01 -8.25 -18.30
CA ILE A 159 12.85 -7.45 -18.73
C ILE A 159 11.61 -8.35 -18.90
N ARG A 160 11.76 -9.52 -19.54
CA ARG A 160 10.65 -10.47 -19.70
C ARG A 160 10.12 -10.96 -18.36
N ALA A 161 11.01 -11.39 -17.46
CA ALA A 161 10.62 -11.88 -16.14
C ALA A 161 9.91 -10.78 -15.32
N ALA A 162 10.39 -9.53 -15.37
CA ALA A 162 9.74 -8.39 -14.71
C ALA A 162 8.36 -8.10 -15.30
N THR A 163 8.23 -8.17 -16.62
CA THR A 163 6.94 -7.99 -17.32
C THR A 163 5.92 -9.04 -16.91
N GLU A 164 6.32 -10.31 -16.87
CA GLU A 164 5.44 -11.43 -16.53
C GLU A 164 4.94 -11.35 -15.09
N GLU A 165 5.82 -11.03 -14.14
CA GLU A 165 5.46 -10.85 -12.73
C GLU A 165 4.51 -9.67 -12.54
N PHE A 166 4.83 -8.52 -13.14
CA PHE A 166 3.97 -7.34 -13.10
C PHE A 166 2.57 -7.68 -13.60
N ARG A 167 2.49 -8.35 -14.75
CA ARG A 167 1.21 -8.81 -15.33
C ARG A 167 0.48 -9.79 -14.43
N ALA A 168 1.18 -10.75 -13.83
CA ALA A 168 0.59 -11.71 -12.90
C ALA A 168 0.03 -11.02 -11.64
N GLY A 169 0.76 -10.06 -11.07
CA GLY A 169 0.35 -9.29 -9.89
C GLY A 169 -0.84 -8.35 -10.13
N HIS A 170 -1.05 -7.95 -11.39
CA HIS A 170 -2.16 -7.07 -11.79
C HIS A 170 -3.30 -7.78 -12.54
N GLY A 171 -3.18 -9.10 -12.76
CA GLY A 171 -4.18 -9.89 -13.48
C GLY A 171 -4.24 -9.61 -14.99
N LEU A 172 -3.16 -9.09 -15.58
CA LEU A 172 -3.07 -8.70 -16.99
C LEU A 172 -2.68 -9.89 -17.88
N ARG A 173 -3.65 -10.77 -18.16
CA ARG A 173 -3.39 -12.08 -18.80
C ARG A 173 -3.03 -12.01 -20.29
N ASP A 174 -3.49 -10.99 -21.00
CA ASP A 174 -3.25 -10.83 -22.44
C ASP A 174 -2.87 -9.39 -22.81
N ARG A 175 -2.45 -9.20 -24.07
CA ARG A 175 -2.04 -7.90 -24.61
C ARG A 175 -3.16 -6.87 -24.57
N ALA A 176 -4.40 -7.28 -24.85
CA ALA A 176 -5.55 -6.37 -24.86
C ALA A 176 -5.80 -5.82 -23.45
N SER A 177 -5.72 -6.67 -22.43
CA SER A 177 -5.83 -6.32 -21.02
C SER A 177 -4.71 -5.37 -20.58
N THR A 178 -3.47 -5.61 -21.01
CA THR A 178 -2.35 -4.69 -20.73
C THR A 178 -2.55 -3.33 -21.39
N LEU A 179 -2.98 -3.27 -22.65
CA LEU A 179 -3.23 -2.01 -23.36
C LEU A 179 -4.40 -1.23 -22.75
N ALA A 180 -5.48 -1.92 -22.36
CA ALA A 180 -6.61 -1.31 -21.67
C ALA A 180 -6.18 -0.73 -20.31
N TRP A 181 -5.37 -1.46 -19.55
CA TRP A 181 -4.81 -0.99 -18.29
C TRP A 181 -3.88 0.22 -18.48
N LEU A 182 -3.04 0.22 -19.52
CA LEU A 182 -2.20 1.39 -19.84
C LEU A 182 -3.03 2.62 -20.17
N ALA A 183 -4.13 2.45 -20.92
CA ALA A 183 -5.07 3.53 -21.21
C ALA A 183 -5.78 4.02 -19.94
N GLU A 184 -6.23 3.11 -19.07
CA GLU A 184 -6.84 3.43 -17.76
C GLU A 184 -5.88 4.24 -16.89
N MET A 185 -4.60 3.86 -16.86
CA MET A 185 -3.55 4.53 -16.08
C MET A 185 -2.96 5.76 -16.78
N SER A 186 -3.45 6.10 -17.99
CA SER A 186 -2.91 7.19 -18.82
C SER A 186 -1.39 7.13 -19.03
N LEU A 187 -0.85 5.91 -19.19
CA LEU A 187 0.58 5.67 -19.39
C LEU A 187 0.91 5.47 -20.87
N SER A 188 1.99 6.09 -21.33
CA SER A 188 2.59 5.78 -22.62
C SER A 188 3.34 4.44 -22.59
N GLY A 189 3.61 3.88 -23.78
CA GLY A 189 4.44 2.68 -23.90
C GLY A 189 5.85 2.88 -23.31
N GLU A 190 6.46 4.04 -23.57
CA GLU A 190 7.79 4.38 -23.04
C GLU A 190 7.80 4.48 -21.50
N GLN A 191 6.76 5.06 -20.90
CA GLN A 191 6.63 5.15 -19.44
C GLN A 191 6.48 3.76 -18.83
N PHE A 192 5.71 2.88 -19.46
CA PHE A 192 5.56 1.50 -19.03
C PHE A 192 6.88 0.73 -19.14
N GLU A 193 7.59 0.84 -20.25
CA GLU A 193 8.90 0.20 -20.45
C GLU A 193 9.93 0.68 -19.41
N ALA A 194 9.99 1.99 -19.14
CA ALA A 194 10.83 2.55 -18.10
C ALA A 194 10.49 2.01 -16.70
N PHE A 195 9.19 1.85 -16.40
CA PHE A 195 8.72 1.27 -15.15
C PHE A 195 9.11 -0.21 -15.00
N ILE A 196 8.91 -1.01 -16.03
CA ILE A 196 9.31 -2.43 -16.08
C ILE A 196 10.84 -2.56 -15.92
N ALA A 197 11.61 -1.70 -16.58
CA ALA A 197 13.07 -1.67 -16.41
C ALA A 197 13.47 -1.34 -14.96
N GLY A 198 12.72 -0.47 -14.27
CA GLY A 198 12.88 -0.22 -12.84
C GLY A 198 12.66 -1.47 -11.98
N ILE A 199 11.58 -2.23 -12.25
CA ILE A 199 11.30 -3.51 -11.56
C ILE A 199 12.44 -4.50 -11.79
N ALA A 200 12.88 -4.66 -13.04
CA ALA A 200 13.96 -5.58 -13.40
C ALA A 200 15.27 -5.26 -12.66
N ARG A 201 15.66 -3.97 -12.58
CA ARG A 201 16.84 -3.54 -11.80
C ARG A 201 16.73 -3.90 -10.33
N ARG A 202 15.58 -3.63 -9.70
CA ARG A 202 15.35 -3.96 -8.27
C ARG A 202 15.45 -5.46 -8.03
N ARG A 203 14.93 -6.29 -8.93
CA ARG A 203 15.04 -7.76 -8.84
C ARG A 203 16.48 -8.23 -8.98
N ARG A 204 17.22 -7.71 -9.98
CA ARG A 204 18.63 -8.03 -10.16
C ARG A 204 19.45 -7.64 -8.93
N PHE A 205 19.20 -6.44 -8.38
CA PHE A 205 19.81 -5.99 -7.14
C PHE A 205 19.51 -6.95 -5.99
N ARG A 206 18.23 -7.27 -5.75
CA ARG A 206 17.80 -8.19 -4.69
C ARG A 206 18.51 -9.54 -4.79
N ARG A 207 18.49 -10.19 -5.95
CA ARG A 207 19.16 -11.50 -6.15
C ARG A 207 20.65 -11.44 -5.86
N ARG A 208 21.32 -10.40 -6.35
CA ARG A 208 22.76 -10.17 -6.10
C ARG A 208 23.03 -9.96 -4.61
N LYS A 209 22.17 -9.19 -3.93
CA LYS A 209 22.33 -8.89 -2.51
C LYS A 209 22.04 -10.11 -1.63
N GLU A 210 21.02 -10.89 -1.95
CA GLU A 210 20.74 -12.18 -1.30
C GLU A 210 21.93 -13.14 -1.44
N ALA A 211 22.48 -13.28 -2.65
CA ALA A 211 23.65 -14.12 -2.90
C ALA A 211 24.91 -13.63 -2.16
N GLU A 212 25.11 -12.31 -2.04
CA GLU A 212 26.19 -11.70 -1.27
C GLU A 212 26.09 -12.02 0.23
N LEU A 213 24.88 -11.94 0.79
CA LEU A 213 24.64 -12.09 2.23
C LEU A 213 24.52 -13.55 2.68
N ALA A 214 24.10 -14.45 1.77
CA ALA A 214 23.76 -15.84 2.09
C ALA A 214 24.87 -16.61 2.83
N PRO A 215 26.14 -16.64 2.40
CA PRO A 215 27.16 -17.47 3.06
C PRO A 215 27.44 -17.03 4.49
N GLY A 216 27.51 -15.71 4.72
CA GLY A 216 27.76 -15.14 6.05
C GLY A 216 26.60 -15.42 7.01
N HIS A 217 25.36 -15.24 6.55
CA HIS A 217 24.19 -15.49 7.36
C HIS A 217 24.01 -16.99 7.67
N PHE A 218 24.19 -17.86 6.68
CA PHE A 218 24.15 -19.31 6.90
C PHE A 218 25.20 -19.76 7.92
N ALA A 219 26.44 -19.25 7.81
CA ALA A 219 27.50 -19.61 8.75
C ALA A 219 27.18 -19.22 10.20
N ALA A 220 26.51 -18.07 10.41
CA ALA A 220 26.11 -17.59 11.73
C ALA A 220 24.87 -18.32 12.30
N HIS A 221 23.97 -18.79 11.44
CA HIS A 221 22.65 -19.34 11.84
C HIS A 221 22.44 -20.78 11.37
N ARG A 222 23.48 -21.60 11.28
CA ARG A 222 23.42 -22.94 10.65
C ARG A 222 22.23 -23.81 11.10
N CYS A 223 21.89 -23.79 12.39
CA CYS A 223 20.82 -24.62 12.96
C CYS A 223 19.42 -24.20 12.51
N ASP A 224 19.22 -22.95 12.08
CA ASP A 224 17.96 -22.46 11.53
C ASP A 224 17.65 -23.05 10.15
N PHE A 225 18.68 -23.54 9.47
CA PHE A 225 18.64 -24.12 8.13
C PHE A 225 18.67 -25.64 8.10
N ASP A 226 18.49 -26.30 9.24
CA ASP A 226 18.24 -27.74 9.25
C ASP A 226 16.94 -28.05 8.50
N ARG A 227 16.96 -29.11 7.70
CA ARG A 227 15.73 -29.68 7.12
C ARG A 227 15.07 -30.57 8.16
N VAL A 228 13.89 -30.17 8.61
CA VAL A 228 13.15 -30.87 9.65
C VAL A 228 11.82 -31.35 9.09
N ARG A 229 11.58 -32.66 9.16
CA ARG A 229 10.26 -33.24 8.93
C ARG A 229 9.59 -33.41 10.28
N ALA A 230 8.42 -32.79 10.47
CA ALA A 230 7.68 -32.85 11.71
C ALA A 230 6.19 -33.11 11.47
N LEU A 231 5.53 -33.63 12.50
CA LEU A 231 4.09 -33.73 12.64
C LEU A 231 3.72 -32.90 13.87
N TRP A 232 2.80 -31.95 13.74
CA TRP A 232 2.31 -31.20 14.88
C TRP A 232 0.84 -30.83 14.74
N VAL A 233 0.23 -30.58 15.90
CA VAL A 233 -1.17 -30.26 16.04
C VAL A 233 -1.29 -28.98 16.84
N THR A 234 -2.08 -28.04 16.32
CA THR A 234 -2.49 -26.83 17.04
C THR A 234 -4.00 -26.83 17.23
N GLY A 235 -4.46 -26.45 18.42
CA GLY A 235 -5.90 -26.38 18.71
C GLY A 235 -6.18 -25.65 20.04
N SER A 236 -7.45 -25.40 20.33
CA SER A 236 -7.88 -24.72 21.56
C SER A 236 -7.74 -25.59 22.83
N GLN A 237 -7.57 -26.90 22.66
CA GLN A 237 -7.41 -27.86 23.75
C GLN A 237 -6.07 -28.59 23.66
N PRO A 238 -5.46 -28.95 24.81
CA PRO A 238 -4.23 -29.72 24.83
C PRO A 238 -4.45 -31.13 24.27
N VAL A 239 -3.60 -31.53 23.33
CA VAL A 239 -3.62 -32.87 22.75
C VAL A 239 -2.53 -33.70 23.42
N ASN A 240 -2.86 -34.93 23.83
CA ASN A 240 -1.83 -35.84 24.35
C ASN A 240 -0.92 -36.29 23.21
N GLY A 241 0.39 -36.08 23.34
CA GLY A 241 1.34 -36.36 22.27
C GLY A 241 1.53 -37.84 21.91
N GLU A 242 1.16 -38.78 22.79
CA GLU A 242 1.09 -40.21 22.44
C GLU A 242 0.09 -40.48 21.31
N LEU A 243 -0.89 -39.58 21.12
CA LEU A 243 -1.88 -39.63 20.05
C LEU A 243 -1.28 -39.26 18.68
N LEU A 244 -0.10 -38.63 18.63
CA LEU A 244 0.59 -38.38 17.36
C LEU A 244 1.28 -39.64 16.82
N ARG A 245 1.41 -40.69 17.64
CA ARG A 245 1.93 -41.99 17.24
C ARG A 245 0.84 -42.92 16.68
N GLY A 246 -0.44 -42.51 16.68
CA GLY A 246 -1.55 -43.29 16.09
C GLY A 246 -2.85 -42.50 15.86
N VAL A 247 -3.54 -42.74 14.74
CA VAL A 247 -4.67 -41.92 14.24
C VAL A 247 -5.87 -41.82 15.20
N GLY A 248 -6.05 -42.80 16.11
CA GLY A 248 -7.24 -42.89 16.97
C GLY A 248 -7.38 -41.78 18.02
N GLY A 249 -6.31 -41.02 18.30
CA GLY A 249 -6.33 -40.02 19.36
C GLY A 249 -6.85 -38.65 19.00
N LEU A 250 -6.92 -38.31 17.71
CA LEU A 250 -7.48 -37.03 17.26
C LEU A 250 -9.02 -36.99 17.35
N LEU A 251 -9.67 -38.14 17.59
CA LEU A 251 -11.14 -38.27 17.66
C LEU A 251 -11.77 -37.58 18.88
N GLY A 252 -10.99 -37.25 19.90
CA GLY A 252 -11.45 -36.54 21.11
C GLY A 252 -11.20 -35.03 21.08
N CYS A 253 -10.53 -34.52 20.05
CA CYS A 253 -10.25 -33.09 19.90
C CYS A 253 -11.43 -32.41 19.20
N GLY A 254 -11.89 -31.26 19.71
CA GLY A 254 -12.96 -30.49 19.07
C GLY A 254 -12.53 -29.98 17.68
N GLU A 255 -11.79 -28.88 17.64
CA GLU A 255 -11.16 -28.36 16.42
C GLU A 255 -9.64 -28.37 16.58
N ALA A 256 -8.95 -28.99 15.62
CA ALA A 256 -7.50 -29.11 15.62
C ALA A 256 -6.97 -29.10 14.18
N VAL A 257 -5.85 -28.39 13.98
CA VAL A 257 -5.14 -28.34 12.71
C VAL A 257 -3.92 -29.24 12.81
N VAL A 258 -3.88 -30.29 12.01
CA VAL A 258 -2.76 -31.22 11.92
C VAL A 258 -1.89 -30.81 10.73
N THR A 259 -0.60 -30.57 10.97
CA THR A 259 0.37 -30.28 9.92
C THR A 259 1.45 -31.34 9.89
N VAL A 260 1.73 -31.85 8.68
CA VAL A 260 2.85 -32.77 8.41
C VAL A 260 3.64 -32.24 7.23
N GLY A 261 4.95 -32.11 7.38
CA GLY A 261 5.79 -31.69 6.27
C GLY A 261 7.25 -31.54 6.63
N ALA A 262 8.07 -31.41 5.59
CA ALA A 262 9.45 -30.96 5.69
C ALA A 262 9.50 -29.43 5.60
N ARG A 263 10.21 -28.79 6.53
CA ARG A 263 10.41 -27.34 6.62
C ARG A 263 11.85 -27.04 7.02
N TRP A 264 12.29 -25.80 6.85
CA TRP A 264 13.49 -25.34 7.53
C TRP A 264 13.18 -25.23 9.03
N ALA A 265 14.17 -25.46 9.89
CA ALA A 265 13.98 -25.37 11.34
C ALA A 265 13.42 -24.01 11.77
N ARG A 266 13.85 -22.92 11.11
CA ARG A 266 13.33 -21.58 11.37
C ARG A 266 11.84 -21.36 11.06
N ASP A 267 11.28 -22.18 10.17
CA ASP A 267 9.87 -22.08 9.77
C ASP A 267 8.97 -22.97 10.66
N LEU A 268 9.57 -23.76 11.55
CA LEU A 268 8.81 -24.53 12.53
C LEU A 268 8.32 -23.64 13.67
N PRO A 269 7.20 -24.03 14.31
CA PRO A 269 6.80 -23.47 15.59
C PRO A 269 7.96 -23.50 16.60
N ALA A 270 8.13 -22.43 17.36
CA ALA A 270 9.25 -22.26 18.30
C ALA A 270 9.51 -23.49 19.20
N PRO A 271 8.48 -24.18 19.76
CA PRO A 271 8.72 -25.38 20.57
C PRO A 271 9.40 -26.54 19.82
N LEU A 272 9.21 -26.66 18.50
CA LEU A 272 9.76 -27.74 17.68
C LEU A 272 11.10 -27.37 17.01
N ARG A 273 11.42 -26.08 16.93
CA ARG A 273 12.58 -25.54 16.20
C ARG A 273 13.89 -26.25 16.55
N HIS A 274 14.12 -26.51 17.85
CA HIS A 274 15.34 -27.13 18.36
C HIS A 274 15.13 -28.57 18.88
N ALA A 275 13.93 -29.13 18.71
CA ALA A 275 13.65 -30.49 19.15
C ALA A 275 14.47 -31.50 18.35
N ALA A 276 15.01 -32.51 19.05
CA ALA A 276 15.75 -33.60 18.44
C ALA A 276 14.81 -34.60 17.75
N HIS A 277 15.37 -35.48 16.93
CA HIS A 277 14.62 -36.57 16.30
C HIS A 277 13.88 -37.42 17.35
N ASP A 278 12.65 -37.83 17.02
CA ASP A 278 11.74 -38.62 17.85
C ASP A 278 11.42 -37.98 19.22
N THR A 279 11.67 -36.67 19.35
CA THR A 279 11.30 -35.92 20.56
C THR A 279 9.88 -35.42 20.42
N LEU A 280 9.03 -35.87 21.35
CA LEU A 280 7.70 -35.34 21.55
C LEU A 280 7.77 -34.02 22.34
N VAL A 281 7.16 -32.97 21.80
CA VAL A 281 7.06 -31.65 22.41
C VAL A 281 5.59 -31.34 22.66
N GLY A 282 5.27 -30.89 23.88
CA GLY A 282 3.92 -30.51 24.27
C GLY A 282 3.12 -31.59 24.98
N PRO A 283 1.87 -31.28 25.37
CA PRO A 283 1.16 -30.03 25.05
C PRO A 283 1.79 -28.80 25.72
N VAL A 284 2.08 -27.77 24.92
CA VAL A 284 2.56 -26.44 25.38
C VAL A 284 1.66 -25.34 24.87
N ALA A 285 1.54 -24.22 25.59
CA ALA A 285 0.83 -23.05 25.10
C ALA A 285 1.50 -22.50 23.82
N TYR A 286 0.71 -22.17 22.80
CA TYR A 286 1.18 -21.64 21.53
C TYR A 286 0.07 -20.83 20.84
N GLY A 287 0.32 -19.54 20.57
CA GLY A 287 -0.73 -18.60 20.16
C GLY A 287 -1.85 -18.53 21.21
N ASP A 288 -3.10 -18.57 20.77
CA ASP A 288 -4.29 -18.59 21.64
C ASP A 288 -4.71 -20.02 22.08
N GLY A 289 -3.85 -21.02 21.87
CA GLY A 289 -4.17 -22.41 22.14
C GLY A 289 -2.96 -23.23 22.57
N TYR A 290 -2.95 -24.49 22.16
CA TYR A 290 -1.92 -25.47 22.50
C TYR A 290 -1.28 -26.05 21.25
N LEU A 291 0.01 -26.35 21.36
CA LEU A 291 0.77 -27.11 20.37
C LEU A 291 1.26 -28.41 20.97
N THR A 292 1.12 -29.50 20.22
CA THR A 292 1.77 -30.78 20.47
C THR A 292 2.38 -31.27 19.17
N GLY A 293 3.63 -31.72 19.18
CA GLY A 293 4.30 -32.15 17.96
C GLY A 293 5.47 -33.09 18.20
N ILE A 294 5.90 -33.75 17.13
CA ILE A 294 7.03 -34.67 17.13
C ILE A 294 7.91 -34.41 15.90
N VAL A 295 9.22 -34.42 16.10
CA VAL A 295 10.18 -34.33 15.00
C VAL A 295 10.45 -35.73 14.45
N LEU A 296 10.03 -35.98 13.22
CA LEU A 296 10.16 -37.27 12.55
C LEU A 296 11.54 -37.45 11.92
N GLU A 297 12.18 -36.38 11.48
CA GLU A 297 13.50 -36.41 10.86
C GLU A 297 14.15 -35.03 10.96
N ARG A 298 15.47 -34.97 11.19
CA ARG A 298 16.26 -33.74 11.13
C ARG A 298 17.54 -34.01 10.33
N ARG A 299 17.78 -33.22 9.29
CA ARG A 299 19.02 -33.23 8.51
C ARG A 299 19.71 -31.90 8.67
N VAL A 300 21.00 -31.95 9.01
CA VAL A 300 21.83 -30.76 9.20
C VAL A 300 21.88 -29.95 7.91
N GLY A 301 21.65 -28.64 8.01
CA GLY A 301 21.78 -27.72 6.89
C GLY A 301 23.18 -27.77 6.29
N ARG A 302 23.28 -27.78 4.96
CA ARG A 302 24.56 -27.82 4.23
C ARG A 302 24.69 -26.56 3.39
N ASP A 303 25.92 -26.29 2.97
CA ASP A 303 26.22 -25.24 2.01
C ASP A 303 25.85 -25.72 0.59
N ASP A 304 24.56 -25.93 0.38
CA ASP A 304 23.97 -26.32 -0.89
C ASP A 304 23.14 -25.15 -1.47
N PRO A 305 22.91 -25.12 -2.79
CA PRO A 305 22.22 -23.99 -3.44
C PRO A 305 20.85 -23.66 -2.84
N GLU A 306 20.09 -24.66 -2.39
CA GLU A 306 18.75 -24.43 -1.84
C GLU A 306 18.82 -23.78 -0.45
N THR A 307 19.74 -24.24 0.38
CA THR A 307 20.00 -23.65 1.70
C THR A 307 20.53 -22.22 1.57
N LEU A 308 21.43 -21.96 0.62
CA LEU A 308 21.96 -20.61 0.38
C LEU A 308 20.88 -19.63 -0.12
N VAL A 309 19.96 -20.08 -0.98
CA VAL A 309 18.83 -19.23 -1.40
C VAL A 309 17.97 -18.86 -0.19
N ALA A 310 17.59 -19.84 0.63
CA ALA A 310 16.79 -19.59 1.82
C ALA A 310 17.52 -18.68 2.83
N ALA A 311 18.84 -18.82 2.97
CA ALA A 311 19.66 -17.97 3.84
C ALA A 311 19.78 -16.55 3.30
N GLY A 312 19.96 -16.41 1.99
CA GLY A 312 20.00 -15.12 1.31
C GLY A 312 18.71 -14.33 1.49
N GLU A 313 17.55 -14.97 1.30
CA GLU A 313 16.23 -14.34 1.49
C GLU A 313 16.07 -13.75 2.90
N THR A 314 16.38 -14.53 3.94
CA THR A 314 16.26 -14.04 5.33
C THR A 314 17.30 -12.99 5.68
N ALA A 315 18.54 -13.17 5.21
CA ALA A 315 19.58 -12.16 5.41
C ALA A 315 19.21 -10.83 4.72
N PHE A 316 18.55 -10.91 3.57
CA PHE A 316 18.06 -9.75 2.85
C PHE A 316 16.93 -9.05 3.61
N ASP A 317 15.97 -9.79 4.17
CA ASP A 317 14.90 -9.21 4.99
C ASP A 317 15.46 -8.50 6.24
N GLU A 318 16.46 -9.09 6.91
CA GLU A 318 17.16 -8.46 8.04
C GLU A 318 17.92 -7.20 7.61
N TRP A 319 18.61 -7.27 6.47
CA TRP A 319 19.31 -6.15 5.88
C TRP A 319 18.34 -5.02 5.52
N LEU A 320 17.18 -5.33 4.92
CA LEU A 320 16.16 -4.36 4.51
C LEU A 320 15.52 -3.70 5.74
N ALA A 321 15.22 -4.48 6.79
CA ALA A 321 14.76 -3.94 8.06
C ALA A 321 15.81 -3.00 8.69
N GLY A 322 17.10 -3.36 8.61
CA GLY A 322 18.21 -2.51 9.04
C GLY A 322 18.39 -1.26 8.18
N ARG A 323 18.10 -1.35 6.88
CA ARG A 323 18.12 -0.23 5.93
C ARG A 323 16.98 0.74 6.21
N ARG A 324 15.79 0.22 6.52
CA ARG A 324 14.60 0.99 6.89
C ARG A 324 14.79 1.77 8.18
N ARG A 325 15.36 1.14 9.23
CA ARG A 325 15.66 1.81 10.51
C ARG A 325 16.58 3.02 10.39
N ARG A 326 17.39 3.09 9.34
CA ARG A 326 18.36 4.17 9.08
C ARG A 326 17.90 5.16 8.01
N ALA A 327 16.76 4.92 7.37
CA ALA A 327 16.25 5.77 6.30
C ALA A 327 15.53 7.00 6.86
N SER A 328 15.62 8.11 6.15
CA SER A 328 14.74 9.25 6.34
C SER A 328 13.45 9.00 5.58
N ILE A 329 12.32 8.93 6.28
CA ILE A 329 10.99 8.67 5.70
C ILE A 329 10.07 9.84 6.06
N GLU A 330 9.54 10.50 5.05
CA GLU A 330 8.64 11.65 5.17
C GLU A 330 7.38 11.42 4.32
N TRP A 331 6.22 11.37 4.96
CA TRP A 331 4.92 11.26 4.29
C TRP A 331 4.32 12.64 4.08
N HIS A 332 3.82 12.90 2.87
CA HIS A 332 3.38 14.25 2.45
C HIS A 332 1.86 14.43 2.39
N TRP A 333 1.09 13.54 3.05
CA TRP A 333 -0.37 13.51 3.01
C TRP A 333 -1.04 13.72 4.38
N LEU A 334 -0.33 14.31 5.35
CA LEU A 334 -0.85 14.64 6.68
C LEU A 334 -1.26 16.11 6.79
#